data_AF-A0A2S7X4U1-F1
#
_entry.id   AF-A0A2S7X4U1-F1
#
_cell.length_a   1.000
_cell.length_b   1.000
_cell.length_c   1.000
_cell.angle_alpha   90.00
_cell.angle_beta   90.00
_cell.angle_gamma   90.00
#
_symmetry.space_group_name_H-M   'P 1'
#
loop_
_entity.id
_entity.type
_entity.pdbx_description
1 polymer ?
#
loop_
_entity_poly.entity_id
_entity_poly.type
_entity_poly.pdbx_seq_one_letter_code
_entity_poly.pdbx_strand_id
1 'polypeptide(L)'
;MDYEALADNFQDGDVIYGLDSPRAVALATLKNRGINRTQPITTAYCCGLFGSTAIKRHIIIQNDITNAVWDPSSPKSYFSNKSINRGLIDGPRGVAFKKFIENDPYYNVASRHDPELDPQKRAKNAWQRTSKCGLKFHIESRGTIHFIITNLQIDAVVSKVGYGESITSAELRWLYRHKNVQAVIDHVKFYVADKEVLYQDVFNDRAWDTYIPSNTYGSDGEVLRISKMIDQVRSARI
;
A
#
# COMPACT_ATOMS: atom_id res chain seq x y z
N MET A 1 14.69 -14.29 -15.29
CA MET A 1 14.86 -13.87 -13.89
C MET A 1 13.47 -13.52 -13.38
N ASP A 2 13.20 -13.62 -12.08
CA ASP A 2 11.86 -13.30 -11.58
C ASP A 2 11.63 -11.78 -11.58
N TYR A 3 10.44 -11.34 -11.99
CA TYR A 3 9.97 -9.94 -12.04
C TYR A 3 10.70 -9.00 -13.03
N GLU A 4 11.28 -9.53 -14.10
CA GLU A 4 11.73 -8.75 -15.25
C GLU A 4 10.57 -7.96 -15.88
N ALA A 5 9.40 -8.58 -16.07
CA ALA A 5 8.23 -7.87 -16.62
C ALA A 5 7.78 -6.70 -15.74
N LEU A 6 7.88 -6.84 -14.41
CA LEU A 6 7.63 -5.73 -13.49
C LEU A 6 8.70 -4.66 -13.66
N ALA A 7 9.97 -5.05 -13.69
CA ALA A 7 11.10 -4.12 -13.80
C ALA A 7 11.09 -3.32 -15.11
N ASP A 8 10.74 -3.94 -16.23
CA ASP A 8 10.62 -3.29 -17.53
C ASP A 8 9.47 -2.28 -17.59
N ASN A 9 8.43 -2.47 -16.76
CA ASN A 9 7.27 -1.59 -16.68
C ASN A 9 7.34 -0.56 -15.54
N PHE A 10 8.35 -0.64 -14.66
CA PHE A 10 8.48 0.20 -13.48
C PHE A 10 9.02 1.58 -13.86
N GLN A 11 8.34 2.63 -13.41
CA GLN A 11 8.69 4.02 -13.68
C GLN A 11 8.91 4.82 -12.39
N ASP A 12 9.57 5.97 -12.52
CA ASP A 12 9.73 6.91 -11.41
C ASP A 12 8.36 7.35 -10.88
N GLY A 13 8.14 7.14 -9.58
CA GLY A 13 6.86 7.42 -8.92
C GLY A 13 5.99 6.19 -8.71
N ASP A 14 6.28 5.07 -9.36
CA ASP A 14 5.57 3.80 -9.11
C ASP A 14 5.94 3.20 -7.74
N VAL A 15 5.10 2.30 -7.25
CA VAL A 15 5.30 1.64 -5.95
C VAL A 15 4.96 0.15 -6.00
N ILE A 16 5.71 -0.65 -5.25
CA ILE A 16 5.50 -2.10 -5.14
C ILE A 16 4.81 -2.45 -3.83
N TYR A 17 3.78 -3.28 -3.95
CA TYR A 17 3.07 -3.96 -2.87
C TYR A 17 3.23 -5.47 -3.02
N GLY A 18 3.02 -6.21 -1.93
CA GLY A 18 3.15 -7.67 -1.92
C GLY A 18 3.78 -8.21 -0.64
N LEU A 19 3.87 -9.53 -0.55
CA LEU A 19 4.57 -10.22 0.54
C LEU A 19 6.07 -9.91 0.52
N ASP A 20 6.71 -9.95 1.69
CA ASP A 20 8.11 -9.55 1.86
C ASP A 20 9.09 -10.31 0.95
N SER A 21 8.97 -11.64 0.88
CA SER A 21 9.88 -12.46 0.07
C SER A 21 9.76 -12.18 -1.44
N PRO A 22 8.56 -12.27 -2.06
CA PRO A 22 8.36 -11.86 -3.46
C PRO A 22 8.83 -10.43 -3.76
N ARG A 23 8.53 -9.49 -2.86
CA ARG A 23 8.92 -8.08 -3.01
C ARG A 23 10.43 -7.88 -2.94
N ALA A 24 11.14 -8.64 -2.09
CA ALA A 24 12.59 -8.59 -2.02
C ALA A 24 13.26 -9.05 -3.32
N VAL A 25 12.68 -10.06 -3.99
CA VAL A 25 13.15 -10.51 -5.31
C VAL A 25 12.93 -9.41 -6.35
N ALA A 26 11.72 -8.82 -6.43
CA ALA A 26 11.45 -7.71 -7.34
C ALA A 26 12.38 -6.51 -7.13
N LEU A 27 12.68 -6.16 -5.87
CA LEU A 27 13.64 -5.11 -5.54
C LEU A 27 15.06 -5.44 -5.99
N ALA A 28 15.49 -6.70 -5.92
CA ALA A 28 16.79 -7.11 -6.43
C ALA A 28 16.85 -6.99 -7.96
N THR A 29 15.78 -7.37 -8.66
CA THR A 29 15.65 -7.21 -10.11
C THR A 29 15.72 -5.73 -10.53
N LEU A 30 14.96 -4.85 -9.85
CA LEU A 30 15.02 -3.39 -10.07
C LEU A 30 16.43 -2.83 -9.85
N LYS A 31 17.11 -3.28 -8.78
CA LYS A 31 18.50 -2.88 -8.49
C LYS A 31 19.45 -3.27 -9.62
N ASN A 32 19.30 -4.46 -10.20
CA ASN A 32 20.10 -4.90 -11.35
C ASN A 32 19.86 -4.05 -12.60
N ARG A 33 18.68 -3.39 -12.71
CA ARG A 33 18.35 -2.41 -13.75
C ARG A 33 18.76 -0.97 -13.38
N GLY A 34 19.50 -0.77 -12.30
CA GLY A 34 19.98 0.55 -11.86
C GLY A 34 19.00 1.34 -11.00
N ILE A 35 17.81 0.79 -10.72
CA ILE A 35 16.80 1.43 -9.87
C ILE A 35 17.12 1.10 -8.41
N ASN A 36 17.79 2.05 -7.75
CA ASN A 36 18.28 1.86 -6.39
C ASN A 36 17.29 2.43 -5.36
N ARG A 37 16.98 1.64 -4.32
CA ARG A 37 16.11 2.11 -3.21
C ARG A 37 16.76 3.17 -2.33
N THR A 38 18.08 3.30 -2.36
CA THR A 38 18.84 4.27 -1.55
C THR A 38 19.85 5.01 -2.41
N GLN A 39 20.04 6.29 -2.11
CA GLN A 39 21.00 7.15 -2.81
C GLN A 39 21.80 7.98 -1.79
N PRO A 40 23.14 7.94 -1.86
CA PRO A 40 23.98 8.86 -1.09
C PRO A 40 23.89 10.27 -1.69
N ILE A 41 23.71 11.26 -0.82
CA ILE A 41 23.70 12.68 -1.16
C ILE A 41 24.83 13.34 -0.39
N THR A 42 25.85 13.81 -1.12
CA THR A 42 26.98 14.52 -0.54
C THR A 42 26.75 16.02 -0.62
N THR A 43 26.74 16.67 0.55
CA THR A 43 26.75 18.13 0.64
C THR A 43 28.15 18.58 0.99
N ALA A 44 28.80 19.28 0.06
CA ALA A 44 30.07 19.95 0.30
C ALA A 44 29.82 21.32 0.96
N TYR A 45 30.63 21.64 1.97
CA TYR A 45 30.72 22.92 2.64
C TYR A 45 32.07 23.58 2.29
N CYS A 46 32.15 24.91 2.44
CA CYS A 46 33.38 25.72 2.31
C CYS A 46 34.40 25.22 1.28
N CYS A 47 34.20 25.57 0.00
CA CYS A 47 35.14 25.32 -1.09
C CYS A 47 35.54 23.83 -1.28
N GLY A 48 34.72 22.87 -0.83
CA GLY A 48 34.97 21.43 -1.01
C GLY A 48 35.86 20.79 0.06
N LEU A 49 36.26 21.54 1.09
CA LEU A 49 37.18 21.07 2.14
C LEU A 49 36.50 20.27 3.24
N PHE A 50 35.17 20.41 3.39
CA PHE A 50 34.37 19.67 4.36
C PHE A 50 33.09 19.19 3.70
N GLY A 51 32.58 18.02 4.06
CA GLY A 51 31.34 17.52 3.51
C GLY A 51 30.63 16.56 4.44
N SER A 52 29.32 16.44 4.28
CA SER A 52 28.53 15.37 4.90
C SER A 52 27.87 14.54 3.81
N THR A 53 27.83 13.23 4.01
CA THR A 53 27.08 12.31 3.14
C THR A 53 25.87 11.81 3.91
N ALA A 54 24.68 12.07 3.40
CA ALA A 54 23.43 11.54 3.92
C ALA A 54 22.88 10.49 2.96
N ILE A 55 22.41 9.34 3.49
CA ILE A 55 21.72 8.34 2.68
C ILE A 55 20.23 8.67 2.69
N LYS A 56 19.67 8.93 1.51
CA LYS A 56 18.24 9.13 1.31
C LYS A 56 17.62 7.91 0.64
N ARG A 57 16.31 7.73 0.83
CA ARG A 57 15.55 6.63 0.20
C ARG A 57 14.65 7.13 -0.91
N HIS A 58 14.55 6.34 -1.97
CA HIS A 58 13.48 6.44 -2.95
C HIS A 58 12.22 5.76 -2.41
N ILE A 59 11.04 6.21 -2.83
CA ILE A 59 9.77 5.59 -2.46
C ILE A 59 9.49 4.51 -3.51
N ILE A 60 10.00 3.29 -3.29
CA ILE A 60 9.82 2.16 -4.21
C ILE A 60 8.81 1.16 -3.65
N ILE A 61 8.75 1.01 -2.33
CA ILE A 61 7.75 0.18 -1.65
C ILE A 61 6.93 1.01 -0.66
N GLN A 62 5.71 0.58 -0.35
CA GLN A 62 4.84 1.30 0.60
C GLN A 62 5.49 1.54 1.98
N ASN A 63 6.36 0.63 2.42
CA ASN A 63 7.09 0.81 3.68
C ASN A 63 8.02 2.03 3.64
N ASP A 64 8.53 2.46 2.48
CA ASP A 64 9.42 3.61 2.36
C ASP A 64 8.70 4.90 2.77
N ILE A 65 7.51 5.13 2.23
CA ILE A 65 6.74 6.32 2.53
C ILE A 65 6.11 6.25 3.93
N THR A 66 5.65 5.07 4.36
CA THR A 66 5.04 4.89 5.70
C THR A 66 6.06 5.16 6.80
N ASN A 67 7.24 4.55 6.72
CA ASN A 67 8.29 4.70 7.73
C ASN A 67 8.90 6.11 7.74
N ALA A 68 8.80 6.83 6.62
CA ALA A 68 9.24 8.22 6.56
C ALA A 68 8.28 9.18 7.30
N VAL A 69 6.99 8.84 7.41
CA VAL A 69 5.97 9.73 8.01
C VAL A 69 5.53 9.33 9.41
N TRP A 70 5.62 8.05 9.78
CA TRP A 70 5.08 7.52 11.04
C TRP A 70 5.90 6.33 11.55
N ASP A 71 5.91 6.15 12.87
CA ASP A 71 6.57 5.05 13.56
C ASP A 71 5.65 4.47 14.65
N PRO A 72 5.42 3.14 14.69
CA PRO A 72 4.64 2.52 15.76
C PRO A 72 5.22 2.72 17.16
N SER A 73 6.50 3.05 17.31
CA SER A 73 7.12 3.39 18.59
C SER A 73 6.64 4.74 19.15
N SER A 74 6.21 5.66 18.28
CA SER A 74 5.63 6.95 18.63
C SER A 74 4.24 7.12 17.98
N PRO A 75 3.28 6.25 18.33
CA PRO A 75 2.12 6.00 17.48
C PRO A 75 1.13 7.17 17.43
N LYS A 76 1.20 8.10 18.40
CA LYS A 76 0.33 9.28 18.52
C LYS A 76 0.80 10.50 17.72
N SER A 77 1.89 10.38 16.96
CA SER A 77 2.49 11.52 16.27
C SER A 77 3.08 11.14 14.92
N TYR A 78 3.02 12.06 13.97
CA TYR A 78 3.71 11.95 12.69
C TYR A 78 5.03 12.72 12.72
N PHE A 79 5.98 12.32 11.88
CA PHE A 79 7.27 12.99 11.78
C PHE A 79 7.15 14.40 11.20
N SER A 80 8.12 15.26 11.56
CA SER A 80 8.19 16.62 11.02
C SER A 80 8.51 16.61 9.52
N ASN A 81 8.06 17.62 8.78
CA ASN A 81 8.38 17.75 7.34
C ASN A 81 9.89 17.84 7.12
N LYS A 82 10.63 18.44 8.06
CA LYS A 82 12.10 18.51 8.04
C LYS A 82 12.73 17.13 8.16
N SER A 83 12.15 16.23 8.98
CA SER A 83 12.62 14.84 9.11
C SER A 83 12.30 14.03 7.85
N ILE A 84 11.09 14.18 7.30
CA ILE A 84 10.65 13.51 6.06
C ILE A 84 11.59 13.89 4.91
N ASN A 85 11.81 15.19 4.67
CA ASN A 85 12.66 15.70 3.58
C ASN A 85 14.14 15.32 3.73
N ARG A 86 14.59 15.03 4.96
CA ARG A 86 15.95 14.51 5.19
C ARG A 86 16.07 13.03 4.84
N GLY A 87 15.00 12.24 5.04
CA GLY A 87 15.02 10.79 4.82
C GLY A 87 14.69 10.35 3.39
N LEU A 88 13.95 11.16 2.63
CA LEU A 88 13.47 10.81 1.29
C LEU A 88 14.12 11.67 0.20
N ILE A 89 14.34 11.05 -0.97
CA ILE A 89 14.68 11.76 -2.21
C ILE A 89 13.49 12.62 -2.63
N ASP A 90 12.31 11.99 -2.77
CA ASP A 90 11.04 12.69 -2.98
C ASP A 90 10.38 13.06 -1.64
N GLY A 91 10.99 14.02 -0.97
CA GLY A 91 10.47 14.61 0.26
C GLY A 91 9.04 15.19 0.11
N PRO A 92 8.75 15.97 -0.96
CA PRO A 92 7.41 16.52 -1.19
C PRO A 92 6.30 15.46 -1.20
N ARG A 93 6.50 14.31 -1.85
CA ARG A 93 5.52 13.21 -1.83
C ARG A 93 5.32 12.63 -0.44
N GLY A 94 6.38 12.47 0.35
CA GLY A 94 6.26 12.06 1.75
C GLY A 94 5.47 13.06 2.60
N VAL A 95 5.69 14.36 2.42
CA VAL A 95 4.93 15.42 3.11
C VAL A 95 3.47 15.42 2.68
N ALA A 96 3.20 15.22 1.38
CA ALA A 96 1.84 15.09 0.86
C ALA A 96 1.12 13.88 1.47
N PHE A 97 1.78 12.72 1.55
CA PHE A 97 1.21 11.52 2.19
C PHE A 97 0.94 11.73 3.67
N LYS A 98 1.85 12.37 4.41
CA LYS A 98 1.60 12.76 5.81
C LYS A 98 0.33 13.60 5.92
N LYS A 99 0.20 14.67 5.12
CA LYS A 99 -1.00 15.53 5.15
C LYS A 99 -2.25 14.72 4.78
N PHE A 100 -2.13 13.81 3.83
CA PHE A 100 -3.22 12.93 3.40
C PHE A 100 -3.74 12.06 4.55
N ILE A 101 -2.84 11.31 5.21
CA ILE A 101 -3.24 10.41 6.31
C ILE A 101 -3.68 11.15 7.57
N GLU A 102 -3.11 12.33 7.86
CA GLU A 102 -3.51 13.17 8.99
C GLU A 102 -4.96 13.66 8.88
N ASN A 103 -5.43 13.94 7.66
CA ASN A 103 -6.77 14.46 7.42
C ASN A 103 -7.81 13.37 7.12
N ASP A 104 -7.39 12.11 6.93
CA ASP A 104 -8.33 11.03 6.62
C ASP A 104 -8.99 10.48 7.92
N PRO A 105 -10.33 10.56 8.06
CA PRO A 105 -11.02 10.17 9.29
C PRO A 105 -10.93 8.67 9.57
N TYR A 106 -10.64 7.83 8.55
CA TYR A 106 -10.54 6.39 8.69
C TYR A 106 -9.10 5.91 8.85
N TYR A 107 -8.14 6.54 8.16
CA TYR A 107 -6.76 6.09 8.12
C TYR A 107 -5.81 6.80 9.08
N ASN A 108 -6.18 7.94 9.66
CA ASN A 108 -5.33 8.63 10.63
C ASN A 108 -5.00 7.72 11.83
N VAL A 109 -3.78 7.18 11.85
CA VAL A 109 -3.32 6.22 12.88
C VAL A 109 -2.99 6.89 14.20
N ALA A 110 -2.57 8.16 14.16
CA ALA A 110 -2.29 8.93 15.37
C ALA A 110 -3.56 9.24 16.17
N SER A 111 -4.65 9.65 15.50
CA SER A 111 -5.93 9.92 16.17
C SER A 111 -6.68 8.65 16.57
N ARG A 112 -6.39 7.51 15.91
CA ARG A 112 -7.00 6.20 16.19
C ARG A 112 -6.16 5.32 17.10
N HIS A 113 -5.16 5.88 17.78
CA HIS A 113 -4.40 5.15 18.77
C HIS A 113 -5.29 4.76 19.96
N ASP A 114 -5.49 3.46 20.14
CA ASP A 114 -6.28 2.90 21.23
C ASP A 114 -5.35 2.23 22.27
N PRO A 115 -5.13 2.84 23.44
CA PRO A 115 -4.25 2.28 24.47
C PRO A 115 -4.79 0.98 25.08
N GLU A 116 -6.09 0.70 24.99
CA GLU A 116 -6.73 -0.46 25.61
C GLU A 116 -6.54 -1.74 24.78
N LEU A 117 -6.26 -1.61 23.48
CA LEU A 117 -5.92 -2.75 22.63
C LEU A 117 -4.58 -3.37 23.00
N ASP A 118 -4.50 -4.70 22.89
CA ASP A 118 -3.24 -5.45 22.92
C ASP A 118 -2.18 -4.79 22.00
N PRO A 119 -0.93 -4.59 22.48
CA PRO A 119 0.11 -3.89 21.72
C PRO A 119 0.39 -4.49 20.34
N GLN A 120 0.40 -5.82 20.20
CA GLN A 120 0.68 -6.48 18.93
C GLN A 120 -0.48 -6.26 17.95
N LYS A 121 -1.72 -6.44 18.42
CA LYS A 121 -2.93 -6.18 17.65
C LYS A 121 -3.03 -4.71 17.24
N ARG A 122 -2.70 -3.80 18.14
CA ARG A 122 -2.65 -2.35 17.88
C ARG A 122 -1.65 -2.01 16.79
N ALA A 123 -0.42 -2.51 16.88
CA ALA A 123 0.61 -2.30 15.86
C ALA A 123 0.19 -2.87 14.51
N LYS A 124 -0.30 -4.13 14.46
CA LYS A 124 -0.83 -4.77 13.25
C LYS A 124 -1.95 -3.94 12.60
N ASN A 125 -2.91 -3.46 13.41
CA ASN A 125 -4.01 -2.62 12.93
C ASN A 125 -3.52 -1.29 12.35
N ALA A 126 -2.56 -0.64 13.01
CA ALA A 126 -1.97 0.60 12.54
C ALA A 126 -1.25 0.39 11.20
N TRP A 127 -0.43 -0.67 11.07
CA TRP A 127 0.24 -1.02 9.82
C TRP A 127 -0.75 -1.33 8.68
N GLN A 128 -1.82 -2.08 8.96
CA GLN A 128 -2.87 -2.32 7.96
C GLN A 128 -3.56 -1.02 7.53
N ARG A 129 -3.79 -0.07 8.46
CA ARG A 129 -4.39 1.22 8.13
C ARG A 129 -3.46 2.08 7.29
N THR A 130 -2.21 2.28 7.72
CA THR A 130 -1.25 3.10 6.97
C THR A 130 -1.00 2.53 5.58
N SER A 131 -0.90 1.20 5.44
CA SER A 131 -0.66 0.58 4.13
C SER A 131 -1.86 0.73 3.17
N LYS A 132 -3.10 0.53 3.65
CA LYS A 132 -4.31 0.79 2.84
C LYS A 132 -4.49 2.28 2.52
N CYS A 133 -4.07 3.16 3.42
CA CYS A 133 -4.02 4.60 3.15
C CYS A 133 -3.04 4.92 2.02
N GLY A 134 -1.89 4.23 2.00
CA GLY A 134 -0.93 4.26 0.91
C GLY A 134 -1.56 3.92 -0.43
N LEU A 135 -2.30 2.81 -0.53
CA LEU A 135 -2.99 2.42 -1.78
C LEU A 135 -3.87 3.58 -2.27
N LYS A 136 -4.72 4.10 -1.39
CA LYS A 136 -5.63 5.22 -1.70
C LYS A 136 -4.84 6.45 -2.17
N PHE A 137 -3.80 6.84 -1.43
CA PHE A 137 -2.96 7.99 -1.75
C PHE A 137 -2.27 7.84 -3.12
N HIS A 138 -1.67 6.69 -3.39
CA HIS A 138 -0.97 6.45 -4.65
C HIS A 138 -1.92 6.53 -5.84
N ILE A 139 -3.10 5.92 -5.73
CA ILE A 139 -4.15 5.96 -6.77
C ILE A 139 -4.65 7.39 -6.98
N GLU A 140 -4.94 8.15 -5.92
CA GLU A 140 -5.40 9.54 -6.04
C GLU A 140 -4.31 10.48 -6.58
N SER A 141 -3.04 10.17 -6.31
CA SER A 141 -1.88 10.86 -6.90
C SER A 141 -1.54 10.40 -8.32
N ARG A 142 -2.32 9.47 -8.90
CA ARG A 142 -2.14 8.87 -10.22
C ARG A 142 -0.83 8.09 -10.41
N GLY A 143 -0.25 7.56 -9.34
CA GLY A 143 0.93 6.69 -9.41
C GLY A 143 0.54 5.24 -9.70
N THR A 144 1.39 4.49 -10.41
CA THR A 144 1.14 3.06 -10.66
C THR A 144 1.52 2.23 -9.44
N ILE A 145 0.67 1.26 -9.12
CA ILE A 145 0.88 0.28 -8.07
C ILE A 145 1.15 -1.06 -8.74
N HIS A 146 2.34 -1.60 -8.54
CA HIS A 146 2.69 -2.97 -8.91
C HIS A 146 2.42 -3.88 -7.71
N PHE A 147 1.32 -4.63 -7.75
CA PHE A 147 0.90 -5.49 -6.66
C PHE A 147 1.29 -6.94 -6.93
N ILE A 148 2.28 -7.44 -6.19
CA ILE A 148 2.76 -8.81 -6.30
C ILE A 148 1.86 -9.73 -5.46
N ILE A 149 1.22 -10.68 -6.12
CA ILE A 149 0.34 -11.68 -5.51
C ILE A 149 0.95 -13.09 -5.47
N THR A 150 2.21 -13.24 -5.88
CA THR A 150 2.97 -14.49 -5.76
C THR A 150 2.91 -15.05 -4.33
N ASN A 151 2.62 -16.34 -4.21
CA ASN A 151 2.45 -17.07 -2.95
C ASN A 151 1.25 -16.63 -2.09
N LEU A 152 0.37 -15.75 -2.58
CA LEU A 152 -0.93 -15.53 -1.95
C LEU A 152 -1.91 -16.64 -2.35
N GLN A 153 -2.61 -17.16 -1.35
CA GLN A 153 -3.72 -18.10 -1.55
C GLN A 153 -5.02 -17.33 -1.36
N ILE A 154 -5.84 -17.18 -2.41
CA ILE A 154 -7.06 -16.37 -2.34
C ILE A 154 -8.02 -16.91 -1.27
N ASP A 155 -8.14 -18.23 -1.11
CA ASP A 155 -8.92 -18.86 -0.03
C ASP A 155 -8.52 -18.40 1.38
N ALA A 156 -7.21 -18.31 1.64
CA ALA A 156 -6.70 -17.78 2.91
C ALA A 156 -7.01 -16.28 3.03
N VAL A 157 -6.84 -15.51 1.96
CA VAL A 157 -7.14 -14.07 1.91
C VAL A 157 -8.62 -13.82 2.23
N VAL A 158 -9.56 -14.56 1.65
CA VAL A 158 -10.99 -14.33 1.87
C VAL A 158 -11.46 -14.78 3.25
N SER A 159 -10.96 -15.93 3.73
CA SER A 159 -11.30 -16.48 5.05
C SER A 159 -10.67 -15.72 6.21
N LYS A 160 -9.60 -14.92 5.94
CA LYS A 160 -8.84 -14.16 6.93
C LYS A 160 -8.15 -15.06 7.97
N VAL A 161 -7.73 -16.26 7.58
CA VAL A 161 -7.06 -17.23 8.46
C VAL A 161 -5.60 -17.42 8.02
N GLY A 162 -4.68 -17.58 8.99
CA GLY A 162 -3.25 -17.80 8.72
C GLY A 162 -2.64 -16.67 7.90
N TYR A 163 -2.10 -16.98 6.72
CA TYR A 163 -1.58 -15.96 5.79
C TYR A 163 -2.63 -14.92 5.36
N GLY A 164 -3.93 -15.25 5.48
CA GLY A 164 -5.05 -14.33 5.31
C GLY A 164 -5.05 -13.13 6.24
N GLU A 165 -4.35 -13.21 7.37
CA GLU A 165 -4.25 -12.14 8.34
C GLU A 165 -3.15 -11.12 8.05
N SER A 166 -2.31 -11.40 7.04
CA SER A 166 -1.20 -10.50 6.66
C SER A 166 -1.69 -9.13 6.20
N ILE A 167 -0.79 -8.15 6.25
CA ILE A 167 -1.06 -6.79 5.75
C ILE A 167 -1.39 -6.86 4.25
N THR A 168 -0.62 -7.62 3.47
CA THR A 168 -0.85 -7.84 2.04
C THR A 168 -2.22 -8.45 1.74
N SER A 169 -2.66 -9.43 2.53
CA SER A 169 -4.01 -9.99 2.40
C SER A 169 -5.09 -8.93 2.69
N ALA A 170 -4.86 -8.03 3.65
CA ALA A 170 -5.79 -6.95 3.98
C ALA A 170 -5.85 -5.86 2.88
N GLU A 171 -4.73 -5.61 2.21
CA GLU A 171 -4.61 -4.75 1.02
C GLU A 171 -5.32 -5.36 -0.19
N LEU A 172 -5.13 -6.66 -0.47
CA LEU A 172 -5.82 -7.33 -1.58
C LEU A 172 -7.34 -7.34 -1.37
N ARG A 173 -7.80 -7.60 -0.14
CA ARG A 173 -9.22 -7.43 0.23
C ARG A 173 -9.70 -5.99 0.07
N TRP A 174 -8.84 -4.99 0.23
CA TRP A 174 -9.18 -3.60 -0.01
C TRP A 174 -9.36 -3.34 -1.50
N LEU A 175 -8.44 -3.80 -2.34
CA LEU A 175 -8.55 -3.71 -3.79
C LEU A 175 -9.82 -4.41 -4.29
N TYR A 176 -10.13 -5.61 -3.79
CA TYR A 176 -11.38 -6.31 -4.13
C TYR A 176 -12.65 -5.49 -3.82
N ARG A 177 -12.68 -4.77 -2.68
CA ARG A 177 -13.82 -3.91 -2.33
C ARG A 177 -13.98 -2.73 -3.29
N HIS A 178 -12.87 -2.27 -3.87
CA HIS A 178 -12.81 -1.15 -4.80
C HIS A 178 -12.64 -1.64 -6.25
N LYS A 179 -12.93 -2.91 -6.54
CA LYS A 179 -12.54 -3.52 -7.81
C LYS A 179 -13.19 -2.87 -9.03
N ASN A 180 -14.32 -2.19 -8.82
CA ASN A 180 -15.09 -1.50 -9.87
C ASN A 180 -14.73 0.00 -9.99
N VAL A 181 -13.90 0.54 -9.10
CA VAL A 181 -13.53 1.97 -9.10
C VAL A 181 -12.54 2.22 -10.25
N GLN A 182 -12.87 3.13 -11.17
CA GLN A 182 -12.08 3.30 -12.40
C GLN A 182 -10.61 3.66 -12.12
N ALA A 183 -10.37 4.60 -11.19
CA ALA A 183 -9.01 4.96 -10.80
C ALA A 183 -8.20 3.78 -10.23
N VAL A 184 -8.85 2.80 -9.58
CA VAL A 184 -8.16 1.61 -9.08
C VAL A 184 -7.76 0.71 -10.24
N ILE A 185 -8.67 0.50 -11.20
CA ILE A 185 -8.42 -0.31 -12.40
C ILE A 185 -7.27 0.29 -13.22
N ASP A 186 -7.24 1.61 -13.38
CA ASP A 186 -6.26 2.32 -14.21
C ASP A 186 -4.85 2.33 -13.60
N HIS A 187 -4.74 2.26 -12.27
CA HIS A 187 -3.49 2.46 -11.55
C HIS A 187 -2.93 1.21 -10.87
N VAL A 188 -3.62 0.07 -10.89
CA VAL A 188 -3.16 -1.15 -10.22
C VAL A 188 -2.89 -2.26 -11.23
N LYS A 189 -1.64 -2.74 -11.25
CA LYS A 189 -1.19 -3.89 -12.03
C LYS A 189 -0.84 -5.06 -11.11
N PHE A 190 -1.24 -6.26 -11.46
CA PHE A 190 -0.98 -7.46 -10.66
C PHE A 190 0.12 -8.32 -11.27
N TYR A 191 0.96 -8.92 -10.42
CA TYR A 191 2.05 -9.79 -10.85
C TYR A 191 2.06 -11.12 -10.09
N VAL A 192 2.22 -12.22 -10.84
CA VAL A 192 2.50 -13.57 -10.33
C VAL A 192 3.82 -14.01 -10.93
N ALA A 193 4.83 -14.22 -10.08
CA ALA A 193 6.22 -14.40 -10.50
C ALA A 193 6.61 -13.34 -11.55
N ASP A 194 7.15 -13.75 -12.69
CA ASP A 194 7.58 -12.85 -13.76
C ASP A 194 6.48 -12.41 -14.74
N LYS A 195 5.19 -12.61 -14.40
CA LYS A 195 4.08 -12.31 -15.31
C LYS A 195 3.13 -11.30 -14.72
N GLU A 196 2.84 -10.25 -15.50
CA GLU A 196 1.65 -9.44 -15.26
C GLU A 196 0.42 -10.31 -15.53
N VAL A 197 -0.55 -10.26 -14.61
CA VAL A 197 -1.83 -10.97 -14.72
C VAL A 197 -2.96 -9.97 -14.84
N LEU A 198 -4.01 -10.35 -15.56
CA LEU A 198 -5.13 -9.45 -15.80
C LEU A 198 -5.84 -9.14 -14.48
N TYR A 199 -6.17 -7.87 -14.30
CA TYR A 199 -6.90 -7.39 -13.14
C TYR A 199 -8.20 -8.17 -12.88
N GLN A 200 -8.93 -8.50 -13.95
CA GLN A 200 -10.18 -9.26 -13.86
C GLN A 200 -9.94 -10.70 -13.40
N ASP A 201 -8.85 -11.35 -13.84
CA ASP A 201 -8.56 -12.73 -13.47
C ASP A 201 -8.31 -12.88 -11.96
N VAL A 202 -7.68 -11.87 -11.34
CA VAL A 202 -7.44 -11.85 -9.88
C VAL A 202 -8.75 -11.80 -9.09
N PHE A 203 -9.77 -11.10 -9.59
CA PHE A 203 -11.03 -10.88 -8.87
C PHE A 203 -12.20 -11.75 -9.34
N ASN A 204 -12.04 -12.49 -10.45
CA ASN A 204 -12.98 -13.50 -10.92
C ASN A 204 -12.72 -14.90 -10.31
N ASP A 205 -11.70 -15.04 -9.46
CA ASP A 205 -11.48 -16.26 -8.68
C ASP A 205 -12.70 -16.56 -7.79
N ARG A 206 -13.21 -17.80 -7.87
CA ARG A 206 -14.42 -18.25 -7.14
C ARG A 206 -14.28 -18.16 -5.63
N ALA A 207 -13.06 -18.17 -5.07
CA ALA A 207 -12.86 -17.99 -3.64
C ALA A 207 -13.48 -16.66 -3.15
N TRP A 208 -13.49 -15.62 -3.99
CA TRP A 208 -14.09 -14.32 -3.66
C TRP A 208 -15.61 -14.38 -3.44
N ASP A 209 -16.31 -15.40 -3.97
CA ASP A 209 -17.76 -15.58 -3.76
C ASP A 209 -18.10 -15.82 -2.28
N THR A 210 -17.14 -16.34 -1.51
CA THR A 210 -17.29 -16.57 -0.06
C THR A 210 -16.95 -15.34 0.77
N TYR A 211 -16.34 -14.31 0.16
CA TYR A 211 -15.97 -13.08 0.84
C TYR A 211 -17.13 -12.08 0.86
N ILE A 212 -17.68 -11.83 2.04
CA ILE A 212 -18.73 -10.84 2.25
C ILE A 212 -18.11 -9.56 2.83
N PRO A 213 -17.80 -8.55 2.00
CA PRO A 213 -17.28 -7.28 2.49
C PRO A 213 -18.38 -6.46 3.17
N SER A 214 -18.01 -5.64 4.16
CA SER A 214 -18.94 -4.71 4.79
C SER A 214 -19.38 -3.59 3.85
N ASN A 215 -18.49 -3.16 2.96
CA ASN A 215 -18.71 -2.11 1.96
C ASN A 215 -18.14 -2.55 0.61
N THR A 216 -18.79 -2.16 -0.48
CA THR A 216 -18.25 -2.21 -1.84
C THR A 216 -18.40 -0.83 -2.47
N TYR A 217 -17.60 -0.54 -3.49
CA TYR A 217 -17.54 0.79 -4.09
C TYR A 217 -17.92 0.74 -5.57
N GLY A 218 -18.68 1.75 -6.03
CA GLY A 218 -19.08 1.95 -7.41
C GLY A 218 -17.93 2.49 -8.27
N SER A 219 -18.17 2.71 -9.56
CA SER A 219 -17.14 3.22 -10.48
C SER A 219 -16.65 4.62 -10.14
N ASP A 220 -17.51 5.42 -9.51
CA ASP A 220 -17.26 6.76 -8.99
C ASP A 220 -16.50 6.77 -7.65
N GLY A 221 -16.26 5.61 -7.04
CA GLY A 221 -15.63 5.52 -5.72
C GLY A 221 -16.60 5.70 -4.55
N GLU A 222 -17.90 5.81 -4.80
CA GLU A 222 -18.91 5.94 -3.75
C GLU A 222 -19.32 4.57 -3.19
N VAL A 223 -19.73 4.55 -1.92
CA VAL A 223 -20.13 3.30 -1.25
C VAL A 223 -21.46 2.81 -1.81
N LEU A 224 -21.47 1.61 -2.39
CA LEU A 224 -22.67 0.86 -2.71
C LEU A 224 -23.22 0.28 -1.40
N ARG A 225 -24.29 0.90 -0.86
CA ARG A 225 -24.94 0.39 0.37
C ARG A 225 -25.68 -0.92 0.09
N ILE A 226 -25.02 -2.05 0.37
CA ILE A 226 -25.65 -3.38 0.30
C ILE A 226 -26.67 -3.57 1.44
N SER A 227 -26.50 -2.89 2.58
CA SER A 227 -27.26 -3.20 3.81
C SER A 227 -28.76 -2.92 3.74
N LYS A 228 -29.29 -2.22 2.72
CA LYS A 228 -30.75 -2.09 2.54
C LYS A 228 -31.34 -3.12 1.57
N MET A 229 -30.57 -3.68 0.64
CA MET A 229 -31.10 -4.67 -0.31
C MET A 229 -31.28 -6.05 0.32
N ILE A 230 -30.41 -6.48 1.25
CA ILE A 230 -30.57 -7.79 1.91
C ILE A 230 -31.80 -7.79 2.83
N ASP A 231 -32.06 -6.69 3.54
CA ASP A 231 -33.25 -6.55 4.38
C ASP A 231 -34.53 -6.42 3.53
N GLN A 232 -34.49 -5.70 2.40
CA GLN A 232 -35.61 -5.61 1.46
C GLN A 232 -35.94 -6.92 0.75
N VAL A 233 -34.93 -7.72 0.36
CA VAL A 233 -35.13 -9.03 -0.26
C VAL A 233 -35.66 -10.06 0.75
N ARG A 234 -35.30 -9.92 2.04
CA ARG A 234 -35.87 -10.75 3.12
C ARG A 234 -37.30 -10.35 3.49
N SER A 235 -37.64 -9.07 3.44
CA SER A 235 -39.00 -8.59 3.73
C SER A 235 -39.97 -8.65 2.54
N ALA A 236 -39.48 -8.81 1.31
CA ALA A 236 -40.29 -9.07 0.11
C ALA A 236 -40.56 -10.56 -0.16
N ARG A 237 -40.07 -11.47 0.71
CA ARG A 237 -40.32 -12.92 0.66
C ARG A 237 -41.24 -13.41 1.79
N ILE A 238 -41.96 -12.50 2.44
CA ILE A 238 -43.03 -12.79 3.41
C ILE A 238 -44.36 -12.42 2.77
#